data_AF-A0A238Z0S8-F1
#
_entry.id   AF-A0A238Z0S8-F1
#
_cell.length_a   1.000
_cell.length_b   1.000
_cell.length_c   1.000
_cell.angle_alpha   90.00
_cell.angle_beta   90.00
_cell.angle_gamma   90.00
#
_symmetry.space_group_name_H-M   'P 1'
#
loop_
_entity.id
_entity.type
_entity.pdbx_description
1 polymer ?
#
loop_
_entity_poly.entity_id
_entity_poly.type
_entity_poly.pdbx_seq_one_letter_code
_entity_poly.pdbx_strand_id
1 'polypeptide(L)'
;MSARSLLERARPYARPAVRRLRPVARRAAGRARSTVGLVRLCGLVLALRVRRHRVYVLVAGAETAPLRTAVRCVRFAAGLRAPAELVVMDYSNDPAAAGALAGAPAGVAVRLFWRDAAPDGGGATPRYTSGTADAPEPHPGSLERSWDTGYYQAGRPTMAVTERGRTTAVEHYQHGSMPSRRDEIDERGRLVRTVDLHPATGRAVTHRYLDTSGRCWMSVWIDTDGTVGRAQRHRPVATEFPSLRSAQAEWLASLLETERRHTVLAVGADAVSVAEMAGAPYRSVRTAG
;
A
#
# COMPACT_ATOMS: atom_id res chain seq x y z
N MET A 1 -23.35 -26.06 10.34
CA MET A 1 -23.37 -25.78 8.89
C MET A 1 -22.50 -26.81 8.19
N SER A 2 -23.04 -27.55 7.22
CA SER A 2 -22.28 -28.53 6.44
C SER A 2 -21.50 -27.86 5.30
N ALA A 3 -20.43 -28.49 4.82
CA ALA A 3 -19.68 -28.04 3.64
C ALA A 3 -20.59 -27.86 2.41
N ARG A 4 -21.64 -28.69 2.29
CA ARG A 4 -22.68 -28.59 1.26
C ARG A 4 -23.50 -27.31 1.37
N SER A 5 -23.92 -26.91 2.58
CA SER A 5 -24.63 -25.64 2.79
C SER A 5 -23.76 -24.40 2.50
N LEU A 6 -22.43 -24.51 2.68
CA LEU A 6 -21.47 -23.46 2.36
C LEU A 6 -21.29 -23.32 0.84
N LEU A 7 -21.20 -24.43 0.11
CA LEU A 7 -21.14 -24.44 -1.36
C LEU A 7 -22.44 -23.91 -1.98
N GLU A 8 -23.59 -24.22 -1.39
CA GLU A 8 -24.89 -23.70 -1.86
C GLU A 8 -25.07 -22.20 -1.58
N ARG A 9 -24.52 -21.68 -0.47
CA ARG A 9 -24.49 -20.24 -0.18
C ARG A 9 -23.43 -19.47 -0.98
N ALA A 10 -22.33 -20.11 -1.39
CA ALA A 10 -21.33 -19.52 -2.28
C ALA A 10 -21.78 -19.51 -3.76
N ARG A 11 -22.78 -20.34 -4.11
CA ARG A 11 -23.31 -20.53 -5.47
C ARG A 11 -23.80 -19.24 -6.17
N PRO A 12 -24.46 -18.27 -5.50
CA PRO A 12 -24.83 -16.99 -6.11
C PRO A 12 -23.62 -16.13 -6.50
N TYR A 13 -22.52 -16.21 -5.75
CA TYR A 13 -21.28 -15.46 -6.01
C TYR A 13 -20.43 -16.10 -7.12
N ALA A 14 -20.57 -17.42 -7.34
CA ALA A 14 -19.93 -18.13 -8.45
C ALA A 14 -20.72 -18.04 -9.78
N ARG A 15 -22.04 -17.77 -9.71
CA ARG A 15 -22.94 -17.91 -10.87
C ARG A 15 -22.86 -16.83 -11.96
N PRO A 16 -22.46 -15.57 -11.74
CA PRO A 16 -22.23 -14.65 -12.85
C PRO A 16 -21.00 -15.03 -13.68
N ALA A 17 -20.02 -15.72 -13.07
CA ALA A 17 -18.76 -16.06 -13.74
C ALA A 17 -18.81 -17.38 -14.51
N VAL A 18 -19.54 -18.38 -14.04
CA VAL A 18 -19.44 -19.76 -14.59
C VAL A 18 -20.41 -20.03 -15.75
N ARG A 19 -21.57 -19.37 -15.82
CA ARG A 19 -22.59 -19.69 -16.83
C ARG A 19 -22.39 -19.02 -18.21
N ARG A 20 -21.47 -18.07 -18.33
CA ARG A 20 -21.07 -17.45 -19.62
C ARG A 20 -19.82 -18.08 -20.28
N LEU A 21 -19.33 -19.21 -19.79
CA LEU A 21 -18.04 -19.78 -20.23
C LEU A 21 -18.13 -21.10 -21.01
N ARG A 22 -19.32 -21.63 -21.34
CA ARG A 22 -19.41 -22.90 -22.08
C ARG A 22 -19.36 -22.82 -23.63
N PRO A 23 -19.62 -21.68 -24.32
CA PRO A 23 -19.27 -21.58 -25.74
C PRO A 23 -18.08 -20.65 -26.05
N VAL A 24 -17.51 -19.91 -25.08
CA VAL A 24 -16.44 -18.92 -25.34
C VAL A 24 -15.02 -19.50 -25.16
N ALA A 25 -14.91 -20.83 -25.02
CA ALA A 25 -13.63 -21.53 -24.84
C ALA A 25 -12.73 -21.58 -26.10
N ARG A 26 -13.11 -20.94 -27.22
CA ARG A 26 -12.26 -20.89 -28.43
C ARG A 26 -11.75 -19.53 -28.85
N ARG A 27 -12.14 -18.41 -28.21
CA ARG A 27 -11.61 -17.07 -28.53
C ARG A 27 -11.60 -16.14 -27.32
N ALA A 28 -10.57 -16.24 -26.46
CA ALA A 28 -10.06 -15.16 -25.61
C ALA A 28 -8.94 -15.67 -24.68
N ALA A 29 -7.71 -15.75 -25.18
CA ALA A 29 -6.54 -16.21 -24.40
C ALA A 29 -6.15 -15.28 -23.22
N GLY A 30 -6.75 -14.08 -23.10
CA GLY A 30 -6.45 -13.14 -22.01
C GLY A 30 -7.33 -13.24 -20.75
N ARG A 31 -8.56 -13.77 -20.83
CA ARG A 31 -9.53 -13.76 -19.69
C ARG A 31 -9.62 -15.08 -18.92
N ALA A 32 -9.10 -16.18 -19.46
CA ALA A 32 -9.16 -17.48 -18.81
C ALA A 32 -8.23 -17.59 -17.59
N ARG A 33 -7.03 -17.00 -17.66
CA ARG A 33 -6.02 -17.10 -16.58
C ARG A 33 -6.46 -16.41 -15.29
N SER A 34 -7.07 -15.23 -15.39
CA SER A 34 -7.57 -14.48 -14.23
C SER A 34 -8.73 -15.19 -13.53
N THR A 35 -9.58 -15.89 -14.29
CA THR A 35 -10.69 -16.67 -13.75
C THR A 35 -10.20 -17.90 -12.98
N VAL A 36 -9.20 -18.62 -13.51
CA VAL A 36 -8.59 -19.78 -12.84
C VAL A 36 -7.88 -19.37 -11.55
N GLY A 37 -7.17 -18.24 -11.56
CA GLY A 37 -6.53 -17.67 -10.37
C GLY A 37 -7.54 -17.35 -9.27
N LEU A 38 -8.64 -16.67 -9.61
CA LEU A 38 -9.71 -16.33 -8.66
C LEU A 38 -10.36 -17.59 -8.06
N VAL A 39 -10.63 -18.62 -8.87
CA VAL A 39 -11.23 -19.88 -8.40
C VAL A 39 -10.32 -20.61 -7.42
N ARG A 40 -9.01 -20.67 -7.70
CA ARG A 40 -8.02 -21.26 -6.79
C ARG A 40 -7.95 -20.49 -5.47
N LEU A 41 -8.05 -19.16 -5.55
CA LEU A 41 -8.05 -18.27 -4.41
C LEU A 41 -9.30 -18.42 -3.54
N CYS A 42 -10.48 -18.42 -4.15
CA CYS A 42 -11.75 -18.70 -3.48
C CYS A 42 -11.72 -20.08 -2.82
N GLY A 43 -11.19 -21.10 -3.50
CA GLY A 43 -11.01 -22.45 -2.96
C GLY A 43 -10.10 -22.47 -1.73
N LEU A 44 -9.04 -21.66 -1.73
CA LEU A 44 -8.11 -21.56 -0.61
C LEU A 44 -8.74 -20.86 0.59
N VAL A 45 -9.43 -19.72 0.38
CA VAL A 45 -10.17 -19.02 1.45
C VAL A 45 -11.28 -19.92 2.04
N LEU A 46 -11.99 -20.67 1.20
CA LEU A 46 -12.97 -21.67 1.63
C LEU A 46 -12.33 -22.78 2.47
N ALA A 47 -11.20 -23.33 2.03
CA ALA A 47 -10.49 -24.40 2.75
C ALA A 47 -10.00 -23.94 4.13
N LEU A 48 -9.52 -22.70 4.24
CA LEU A 48 -9.08 -22.14 5.52
C LEU A 48 -10.27 -21.92 6.48
N ARG A 49 -11.45 -21.54 5.97
CA ARG A 49 -12.68 -21.40 6.77
C ARG A 49 -13.17 -22.69 7.40
N VAL A 50 -13.06 -23.81 6.68
CA VAL A 50 -13.54 -25.11 7.18
C VAL A 50 -12.77 -25.56 8.43
N ARG A 51 -11.53 -25.11 8.61
CA ARG A 51 -10.65 -25.51 9.74
C ARG A 51 -10.88 -24.76 11.06
N ARG A 52 -11.94 -23.95 11.20
CA ARG A 52 -12.26 -23.17 12.42
C ARG A 52 -11.16 -22.19 12.87
N HIS A 53 -10.29 -21.73 11.96
CA HIS A 53 -9.27 -20.72 12.28
C HIS A 53 -9.89 -19.32 12.40
N ARG A 54 -9.35 -18.55 13.34
CA ARG A 54 -9.85 -17.25 13.78
C ARG A 54 -8.93 -16.20 13.14
N VAL A 55 -9.46 -15.46 12.16
CA VAL A 55 -8.84 -14.34 11.43
C VAL A 55 -7.85 -14.74 10.32
N TYR A 56 -8.12 -14.29 9.08
CA TYR A 56 -7.17 -14.34 7.96
C TYR A 56 -6.41 -13.03 7.87
N VAL A 57 -5.09 -13.10 7.80
CA VAL A 57 -4.25 -11.93 7.49
C VAL A 57 -3.90 -11.99 6.01
N LEU A 58 -4.43 -11.05 5.22
CA LEU A 58 -4.06 -10.93 3.83
C LEU A 58 -2.93 -9.92 3.69
N VAL A 59 -1.76 -10.40 3.30
CA VAL A 59 -0.58 -9.54 3.10
C VAL A 59 -0.49 -9.18 1.62
N ALA A 60 -0.40 -7.90 1.29
CA ALA A 60 -0.22 -7.42 -0.09
C ALA A 60 0.80 -6.28 -0.16
N GLY A 61 1.54 -6.21 -1.27
CA GLY A 61 2.25 -4.99 -1.65
C GLY A 61 1.25 -3.89 -2.04
N ALA A 62 1.70 -2.63 -2.03
CA ALA A 62 0.82 -1.49 -2.36
C ALA A 62 0.57 -1.31 -3.87
N GLU A 63 1.18 -2.15 -4.71
CA GLU A 63 0.90 -2.20 -6.14
C GLU A 63 -0.58 -2.51 -6.40
N THR A 64 -1.16 -1.80 -7.38
CA THR A 64 -2.60 -1.85 -7.66
C THR A 64 -3.12 -3.26 -7.97
N ALA A 65 -2.37 -4.10 -8.68
CA ALA A 65 -2.84 -5.44 -9.06
C ALA A 65 -2.87 -6.46 -7.89
N PRO A 66 -1.80 -6.64 -7.10
CA PRO A 66 -1.85 -7.40 -5.85
C PRO A 66 -2.92 -6.90 -4.89
N LEU A 67 -3.04 -5.58 -4.71
CA LEU A 67 -3.97 -4.98 -3.76
C LEU A 67 -5.43 -5.20 -4.14
N ARG A 68 -5.79 -5.01 -5.42
CA ARG A 68 -7.14 -5.33 -5.93
C ARG A 68 -7.49 -6.80 -5.73
N THR A 69 -6.50 -7.68 -5.87
CA THR A 69 -6.69 -9.11 -5.63
C THR A 69 -6.98 -9.34 -4.14
N ALA A 70 -6.15 -8.82 -3.24
CA ALA A 70 -6.35 -8.94 -1.80
C ALA A 70 -7.72 -8.40 -1.35
N VAL A 71 -8.14 -7.24 -1.85
CA VAL A 71 -9.46 -6.64 -1.55
C VAL A 71 -10.62 -7.55 -2.02
N ARG A 72 -10.51 -8.19 -3.18
CA ARG A 72 -11.52 -9.18 -3.63
C ARG A 72 -11.61 -10.38 -2.70
N CYS A 73 -10.47 -10.85 -2.20
CA CYS A 73 -10.40 -11.97 -1.27
C CYS A 73 -11.05 -11.61 0.08
N VAL A 74 -10.77 -10.41 0.58
CA VAL A 74 -11.39 -9.87 1.79
C VAL A 74 -12.90 -9.74 1.61
N ARG A 75 -13.37 -9.21 0.47
CA ARG A 75 -14.82 -9.15 0.14
C ARG A 75 -15.47 -10.53 0.16
N PHE A 76 -14.78 -11.52 -0.40
CA PHE A 76 -15.26 -12.89 -0.38
C PHE A 76 -15.32 -13.46 1.06
N ALA A 77 -14.28 -13.25 1.87
CA ALA A 77 -14.27 -13.65 3.28
C ALA A 77 -15.39 -12.96 4.09
N ALA A 78 -15.62 -11.67 3.86
CA ALA A 78 -16.70 -10.90 4.49
C ALA A 78 -18.10 -11.43 4.08
N GLY A 79 -18.32 -11.76 2.80
CA GLY A 79 -19.57 -12.39 2.34
C GLY A 79 -19.79 -13.78 2.96
N LEU A 80 -18.70 -14.44 3.31
CA LEU A 80 -18.71 -15.67 4.10
C LEU A 80 -18.93 -15.42 5.60
N ARG A 81 -18.90 -14.19 6.13
CA ARG A 81 -18.85 -13.89 7.58
C ARG A 81 -17.65 -14.56 8.26
N ALA A 82 -16.54 -14.63 7.55
CA ALA A 82 -15.29 -15.14 8.08
C ALA A 82 -14.42 -13.93 8.44
N PRO A 83 -13.90 -13.84 9.68
CA PRO A 83 -13.12 -12.67 10.10
C PRO A 83 -11.84 -12.58 9.27
N ALA A 84 -11.56 -11.39 8.74
CA ALA A 84 -10.41 -11.14 7.89
C ALA A 84 -9.87 -9.75 8.17
N GLU A 85 -8.55 -9.63 8.06
CA GLU A 85 -7.80 -8.39 8.12
C GLU A 85 -6.95 -8.28 6.85
N LEU A 86 -6.85 -7.06 6.31
CA LEU A 86 -5.97 -6.73 5.20
C LEU A 86 -4.76 -5.98 5.74
N VAL A 87 -3.57 -6.48 5.45
CA VAL A 87 -2.31 -5.84 5.83
C VAL A 87 -1.53 -5.48 4.57
N VAL A 88 -1.21 -4.20 4.43
CA VAL A 88 -0.48 -3.64 3.28
C VAL A 88 0.93 -3.30 3.71
N MET A 89 1.92 -3.87 3.01
CA MET A 89 3.32 -3.76 3.38
C MET A 89 3.95 -2.44 2.91
N ASP A 90 3.55 -1.95 1.75
CA ASP A 90 4.18 -0.78 1.14
C ASP A 90 3.30 0.47 1.25
N TYR A 91 3.92 1.61 0.99
CA TYR A 91 3.21 2.86 0.78
C TYR A 91 3.07 3.13 -0.72
N SER A 92 1.91 3.61 -1.14
CA SER A 92 1.66 4.05 -2.51
C SER A 92 0.80 5.30 -2.52
N ASN A 93 1.21 6.26 -3.33
CA ASN A 93 0.40 7.44 -3.67
C ASN A 93 -0.50 7.22 -4.89
N ASP A 94 -0.45 6.03 -5.51
CA ASP A 94 -1.29 5.70 -6.66
C ASP A 94 -2.78 5.82 -6.26
N PRO A 95 -3.56 6.72 -6.90
CA PRO A 95 -4.99 6.86 -6.64
C PRO A 95 -5.76 5.56 -6.90
N ALA A 96 -5.27 4.68 -7.76
CA ALA A 96 -5.87 3.37 -8.01
C ALA A 96 -5.63 2.40 -6.84
N ALA A 97 -4.51 2.50 -6.13
CA ALA A 97 -4.25 1.73 -4.92
C ALA A 97 -5.13 2.23 -3.77
N ALA A 98 -5.21 3.54 -3.56
CA ALA A 98 -6.12 4.16 -2.61
C ALA A 98 -7.59 3.79 -2.89
N GLY A 99 -8.01 3.84 -4.16
CA GLY A 99 -9.34 3.41 -4.59
C GLY A 99 -9.61 1.91 -4.39
N ALA A 100 -8.58 1.06 -4.52
CA ALA A 100 -8.71 -0.36 -4.20
C ALA A 100 -8.95 -0.56 -2.69
N LEU A 101 -8.19 0.13 -1.83
CA LEU A 101 -8.35 0.08 -0.37
C LEU A 101 -9.70 0.59 0.11
N ALA A 102 -10.18 1.70 -0.46
CA ALA A 102 -11.53 2.22 -0.20
C ALA A 102 -12.62 1.20 -0.58
N GLY A 103 -12.29 0.23 -1.43
CA GLY A 103 -13.17 -0.88 -1.77
C GLY A 103 -13.24 -1.99 -0.72
N ALA A 104 -12.45 -1.98 0.36
CA ALA A 104 -12.56 -2.99 1.41
C ALA A 104 -13.97 -2.97 2.06
N PRO A 105 -14.56 -4.14 2.39
CA PRO A 105 -15.85 -4.18 3.08
C PRO A 105 -15.81 -3.46 4.42
N ALA A 106 -16.93 -2.83 4.79
CA ALA A 106 -17.12 -2.28 6.13
C ALA A 106 -16.90 -3.37 7.20
N GLY A 107 -16.17 -3.01 8.26
CA GLY A 107 -15.85 -3.92 9.37
C GLY A 107 -14.63 -4.81 9.16
N VAL A 108 -13.97 -4.76 8.00
CA VAL A 108 -12.65 -5.37 7.81
C VAL A 108 -11.59 -4.39 8.25
N ALA A 109 -10.72 -4.81 9.18
CA ALA A 109 -9.55 -4.03 9.55
C ALA A 109 -8.57 -3.96 8.37
N VAL A 110 -8.08 -2.74 8.09
CA VAL A 110 -7.05 -2.48 7.08
C VAL A 110 -5.85 -1.87 7.79
N ARG A 111 -4.78 -2.64 7.91
CA ARG A 111 -3.51 -2.20 8.48
C ARG A 111 -2.51 -1.86 7.40
N LEU A 112 -1.80 -0.76 7.59
CA LEU A 112 -0.77 -0.25 6.69
C LEU A 112 0.54 -0.22 7.48
N PHE A 113 1.57 -0.92 7.02
CA PHE A 113 2.86 -0.99 7.70
C PHE A 113 3.39 0.40 8.08
N TRP A 114 3.44 1.33 7.12
CA TRP A 114 3.95 2.68 7.35
C TRP A 114 3.19 3.48 8.41
N ARG A 115 1.92 3.12 8.65
CA ARG A 115 1.04 3.81 9.59
C ARG A 115 1.00 3.13 10.94
N ASP A 116 0.82 1.82 10.93
CA ASP A 116 0.48 1.05 12.13
C ASP A 116 1.73 0.43 12.78
N ALA A 117 2.90 0.44 12.12
CA ALA A 117 4.19 0.12 12.75
C ALA A 117 4.86 1.30 13.46
N ALA A 118 4.39 2.53 13.20
CA ALA A 118 4.89 3.72 13.88
C ALA A 118 4.36 3.76 15.33
N PRO A 119 5.20 4.12 16.33
CA PRO A 119 4.83 4.02 17.76
C PRO A 119 3.54 4.73 18.16
N ASP A 120 3.28 5.89 17.54
CA ASP A 120 2.15 6.78 17.84
C ASP A 120 1.20 6.90 16.62
N GLY A 121 1.28 5.95 15.68
CA GLY A 121 0.68 6.05 14.36
C GLY A 121 1.53 6.86 13.37
N GLY A 122 1.39 6.55 12.08
CA GLY A 122 2.10 7.22 10.99
C GLY A 122 1.31 8.37 10.38
N GLY A 123 2.05 9.32 9.81
CA GLY A 123 1.52 10.49 9.14
C GLY A 123 1.31 11.68 10.08
N ALA A 124 1.97 12.79 9.78
CA ALA A 124 1.91 14.03 10.54
C ALA A 124 0.94 15.04 9.90
N THR A 125 0.41 15.97 10.70
CA THR A 125 -0.25 17.16 10.13
C THR A 125 0.80 18.00 9.40
N PRO A 126 0.64 18.29 8.09
CA PRO A 126 1.61 19.09 7.38
C PRO A 126 1.69 20.50 7.95
N ARG A 127 2.90 21.04 8.07
CA ARG A 127 3.14 22.43 8.54
C ARG A 127 3.24 23.42 7.38
N TYR A 128 2.46 23.20 6.32
CA TYR A 128 2.37 24.19 5.25
C TYR A 128 1.44 25.30 5.75
N THR A 129 2.02 26.41 6.19
CA THR A 129 1.25 27.64 6.32
C THR A 129 0.78 27.99 4.92
N SER A 130 -0.53 28.10 4.71
CA SER A 130 -1.15 28.55 3.46
C SER A 130 -0.88 30.05 3.23
N GLY A 131 0.38 30.44 3.29
CA GLY A 131 0.86 31.78 2.99
C GLY A 131 1.24 31.83 1.53
N THR A 132 0.30 32.23 0.68
CA THR A 132 0.58 32.77 -0.66
C THR A 132 1.23 34.16 -0.60
N ALA A 133 1.42 34.72 0.59
CA ALA A 133 1.84 36.11 0.81
C ALA A 133 3.22 36.45 0.22
N ASP A 134 4.12 35.46 0.05
CA ASP A 134 5.49 35.69 -0.41
C ASP A 134 5.80 35.03 -1.76
N ALA A 135 4.79 34.59 -2.52
CA ALA A 135 5.02 34.07 -3.87
C ALA A 135 5.26 35.25 -4.84
N PRO A 136 6.40 35.31 -5.55
CA PRO A 136 6.60 36.27 -6.62
C PRO A 136 5.55 36.04 -7.70
N GLU A 137 5.04 37.14 -8.27
CA GLU A 137 4.04 37.08 -9.33
C GLU A 137 4.51 36.16 -10.47
N PRO A 138 3.61 35.33 -11.03
CA PRO A 138 3.97 34.45 -12.14
C PRO A 138 4.45 35.29 -13.32
N HIS A 139 5.58 34.89 -13.92
CA HIS A 139 6.12 35.58 -15.10
C HIS A 139 5.09 35.58 -16.24
N PRO A 140 4.67 36.75 -16.74
CA PRO A 140 3.77 36.82 -17.88
C PRO A 140 4.56 36.39 -19.15
N GLY A 141 4.34 35.16 -19.62
CA GLY A 141 4.93 34.68 -20.87
C GLY A 141 5.24 33.19 -20.97
N SER A 142 5.15 32.39 -19.89
CA SER A 142 5.39 30.94 -20.01
C SER A 142 4.15 30.21 -20.53
N LEU A 143 4.03 30.10 -21.85
CA LEU A 143 3.12 29.19 -22.54
C LEU A 143 3.45 27.74 -22.09
N GLU A 144 2.45 27.02 -21.57
CA GLU A 144 2.42 25.56 -21.29
C GLU A 144 3.02 24.99 -19.99
N ARG A 145 3.36 25.80 -18.98
CA ARG A 145 3.44 25.28 -17.59
C ARG A 145 2.81 26.28 -16.64
N SER A 146 1.50 26.14 -16.43
CA SER A 146 0.83 26.83 -15.33
C SER A 146 1.41 26.31 -14.02
N TRP A 147 2.33 27.07 -13.45
CA TRP A 147 2.71 26.97 -12.05
C TRP A 147 1.46 27.34 -11.25
N ASP A 148 0.73 26.37 -10.71
CA ASP A 148 -0.27 26.66 -9.69
C ASP A 148 0.51 27.18 -8.47
N THR A 149 0.63 28.51 -8.40
CA THR A 149 1.16 29.32 -7.30
C THR A 149 2.25 28.62 -6.49
N GLY A 150 3.50 28.72 -6.92
CA GLY A 150 4.64 28.18 -6.19
C GLY A 150 4.71 28.80 -4.79
N TYR A 151 4.43 28.01 -3.75
CA TYR A 151 4.56 28.45 -2.38
C TYR A 151 6.05 28.64 -2.08
N TYR A 152 6.42 29.78 -1.49
CA TYR A 152 7.74 29.96 -0.91
C TYR A 152 7.65 29.54 0.55
N GLN A 153 8.30 28.43 0.91
CA GLN A 153 8.44 28.05 2.31
C GLN A 153 9.86 28.39 2.76
N ALA A 154 9.98 29.37 3.64
CA ALA A 154 11.28 29.87 4.13
C ALA A 154 12.26 30.24 3.00
N GLY A 155 11.75 30.92 1.97
CA GLY A 155 12.57 31.38 0.83
C GLY A 155 12.95 30.31 -0.19
N ARG A 156 12.39 29.08 -0.10
CA ARG A 156 12.63 28.01 -1.07
C ARG A 156 11.39 27.78 -1.94
N PRO A 157 11.55 27.66 -3.28
CA PRO A 157 10.43 27.36 -4.15
C PRO A 157 9.89 25.96 -3.88
N THR A 158 8.56 25.85 -3.78
CA THR A 158 7.86 24.58 -3.64
C THR A 158 6.74 24.45 -4.67
N MET A 159 6.41 23.22 -5.04
CA MET A 159 5.38 22.90 -6.02
C MET A 159 4.45 21.82 -5.46
N ALA A 160 3.16 22.09 -5.43
CA ALA A 160 2.16 21.07 -5.10
C ALA A 160 2.01 20.12 -6.29
N VAL A 161 2.14 18.82 -6.04
CA VAL A 161 1.84 17.76 -7.00
C VAL A 161 0.40 17.31 -6.75
N THR A 162 -0.45 17.51 -7.75
CA THR A 162 -1.88 17.24 -7.65
C THR A 162 -2.27 16.13 -8.62
N GLU A 163 -2.95 15.09 -8.10
CA GLU A 163 -3.52 14.02 -8.90
C GLU A 163 -5.03 13.97 -8.69
N ARG A 164 -5.80 14.07 -9.78
CA ARG A 164 -7.27 14.05 -9.76
C ARG A 164 -7.88 15.10 -8.81
N GLY A 165 -7.28 16.29 -8.76
CA GLY A 165 -7.75 17.39 -7.92
C GLY A 165 -7.39 17.27 -6.44
N ARG A 166 -6.53 16.32 -6.05
CA ARG A 166 -6.00 16.21 -4.68
C ARG A 166 -4.48 16.33 -4.68
N THR A 167 -3.94 17.12 -3.75
CA THR A 167 -2.50 17.16 -3.51
C THR A 167 -2.03 15.81 -2.97
N THR A 168 -1.09 15.18 -3.67
CA THR A 168 -0.45 13.91 -3.31
C THR A 168 0.98 14.11 -2.84
N ALA A 169 1.63 15.21 -3.23
CA ALA A 169 2.94 15.58 -2.72
C ALA A 169 3.20 17.09 -2.79
N VAL A 170 4.26 17.53 -2.12
CA VAL A 170 4.86 18.85 -2.25
C VAL A 170 6.35 18.69 -2.54
N GLU A 171 6.80 19.17 -3.69
CA GLU A 171 8.21 19.16 -4.07
C GLU A 171 8.90 20.44 -3.64
N HIS A 172 10.12 20.32 -3.14
CA HIS A 172 10.96 21.41 -2.65
C HIS A 172 12.22 21.50 -3.51
N TYR A 173 12.51 22.71 -3.96
CA TYR A 173 13.58 23.01 -4.88
C TYR A 173 14.70 23.79 -4.17
N GLN A 174 15.95 23.50 -4.54
CA GLN A 174 17.12 24.27 -4.15
C GLN A 174 17.35 25.45 -5.10
N HIS A 175 18.38 26.26 -4.80
CA HIS A 175 18.86 27.30 -5.71
C HIS A 175 19.20 26.69 -7.09
N GLY A 176 18.76 27.34 -8.16
CA GLY A 176 18.90 26.81 -9.53
C GLY A 176 17.80 25.83 -9.96
N SER A 177 16.67 25.78 -9.26
CA SER A 177 15.50 24.97 -9.63
C SER A 177 15.75 23.46 -9.68
N MET A 178 16.72 22.97 -8.89
CA MET A 178 16.97 21.54 -8.75
C MET A 178 16.07 20.94 -7.65
N PRO A 179 15.36 19.83 -7.92
CA PRO A 179 14.54 19.18 -6.92
C PRO A 179 15.44 18.57 -5.83
N SER A 180 15.06 18.78 -4.58
CA SER A 180 15.87 18.35 -3.42
C SER A 180 15.13 17.43 -2.48
N ARG A 181 13.81 17.62 -2.38
CA ARG A 181 12.97 16.90 -1.43
C ARG A 181 11.55 16.85 -1.96
N ARG A 182 10.84 15.75 -1.70
CA ARG A 182 9.40 15.62 -1.92
C ARG A 182 8.72 15.13 -0.66
N ASP A 183 7.72 15.86 -0.21
CA ASP A 183 6.90 15.52 0.94
C ASP A 183 5.60 14.88 0.45
N GLU A 184 5.37 13.63 0.81
CA GLU A 184 4.27 12.81 0.28
C GLU A 184 3.10 12.72 1.25
N ILE A 185 1.88 12.91 0.73
CA ILE A 185 0.66 13.18 1.48
C ILE A 185 -0.39 12.09 1.23
N ASP A 186 -0.93 11.50 2.30
CA ASP A 186 -1.97 10.47 2.22
C ASP A 186 -3.36 11.02 1.83
N GLU A 187 -4.34 10.11 1.76
CA GLU A 187 -5.73 10.45 1.46
C GLU A 187 -6.48 11.28 2.48
N ARG A 188 -5.87 11.48 3.65
CA ARG A 188 -6.40 12.28 4.74
C ARG A 188 -5.66 13.62 4.85
N GLY A 189 -4.77 13.93 3.91
CA GLY A 189 -3.98 15.16 3.93
C GLY A 189 -2.82 15.11 4.93
N ARG A 190 -2.40 13.94 5.40
CA ARG A 190 -1.27 13.80 6.35
C ARG A 190 0.05 13.59 5.61
N LEU A 191 1.11 14.23 6.08
CA LEU A 191 2.48 14.03 5.63
C LEU A 191 2.99 12.67 6.10
N VAL A 192 3.05 11.70 5.20
CA VAL A 192 3.45 10.31 5.49
C VAL A 192 4.96 10.15 5.50
N ARG A 193 5.61 10.65 4.46
CA ARG A 193 7.05 10.53 4.32
C ARG A 193 7.64 11.72 3.58
N THR A 194 8.90 11.96 3.86
CA THR A 194 9.76 12.85 3.10
C THR A 194 10.72 12.01 2.25
N VAL A 195 10.85 12.35 0.99
CA VAL A 195 11.72 11.70 0.01
C VAL A 195 12.86 12.66 -0.31
N ASP A 196 14.09 12.30 0.04
CA ASP A 196 15.28 13.04 -0.38
C ASP A 196 15.59 12.70 -1.85
N LEU A 197 15.83 13.72 -2.68
CA LEU A 197 16.05 13.58 -4.12
C LEU A 197 17.50 13.90 -4.48
N HIS A 198 18.06 13.13 -5.41
CA HIS A 198 19.39 13.41 -5.95
C HIS A 198 19.32 14.68 -6.83
N PRO A 199 20.13 15.71 -6.57
CA PRO A 199 19.96 17.03 -7.19
C PRO A 199 20.09 17.00 -8.73
N ALA A 200 20.98 16.15 -9.26
CA ALA A 200 21.19 16.07 -10.71
C ALA A 200 20.18 15.20 -11.47
N THR A 201 19.56 14.21 -10.80
CA THR A 201 18.73 13.20 -11.49
C THR A 201 17.27 13.22 -11.07
N GLY A 202 16.96 13.92 -9.97
CA GLY A 202 15.64 13.90 -9.33
C GLY A 202 15.21 12.53 -8.80
N ARG A 203 16.10 11.53 -8.81
CA ARG A 203 15.78 10.17 -8.32
C ARG A 203 15.78 10.15 -6.79
N ALA A 204 14.90 9.34 -6.21
CA ALA A 204 14.85 9.15 -4.76
C ALA A 204 16.15 8.52 -4.24
N VAL A 205 16.65 9.06 -3.13
CA VAL A 205 17.86 8.57 -2.43
C VAL A 205 17.49 7.97 -1.08
N THR A 206 16.52 8.58 -0.38
CA THR A 206 16.09 8.12 0.94
C THR A 206 14.61 8.43 1.15
N HIS A 207 13.88 7.48 1.73
CA HIS A 207 12.53 7.70 2.25
C HIS A 207 12.59 7.82 3.77
N ARG A 208 11.98 8.88 4.32
CA ARG A 208 11.88 9.14 5.75
C ARG A 208 10.41 9.14 6.17
N TYR A 209 9.97 8.07 6.80
CA TYR A 209 8.60 7.94 7.29
C TYR A 209 8.41 8.70 8.60
N LEU A 210 7.31 9.42 8.70
CA LEU A 210 6.98 10.29 9.83
C LEU A 210 5.86 9.69 10.68
N ASP A 211 5.98 9.90 11.99
CA ASP A 211 4.91 9.59 12.94
C ASP A 211 3.94 10.78 13.04
N THR A 212 2.90 10.62 13.86
CA THR A 212 1.89 11.68 14.10
C THR A 212 2.46 12.98 14.65
N SER A 213 3.63 12.96 15.29
CA SER A 213 4.32 14.15 15.80
C SER A 213 5.17 14.87 14.74
N GLY A 214 5.34 14.27 13.56
CA GLY A 214 6.23 14.76 12.50
C GLY A 214 7.69 14.35 12.68
N ARG A 215 8.00 13.47 13.65
CA ARG A 215 9.34 12.92 13.81
C ARG A 215 9.54 11.75 12.89
N CYS A 216 10.75 11.60 12.39
CA CYS A 216 11.10 10.43 11.58
C CYS A 216 11.21 9.19 12.49
N TRP A 217 10.39 8.17 12.21
CA TRP A 217 10.45 6.90 12.94
C TRP A 217 11.15 5.80 12.14
N MET A 218 11.25 5.94 10.81
CA MET A 218 11.98 5.01 9.95
C MET A 218 12.59 5.70 8.74
N SER A 219 13.83 5.34 8.40
CA SER A 219 14.52 5.72 7.17
C SER A 219 14.78 4.49 6.30
N VAL A 220 14.64 4.65 4.99
CA VAL A 220 14.87 3.60 4.00
C VAL A 220 15.75 4.16 2.89
N TRP A 221 16.86 3.51 2.60
CA TRP A 221 17.78 3.95 1.55
C TRP A 221 17.39 3.33 0.21
N ILE A 222 17.54 4.09 -0.85
CA ILE A 222 17.26 3.66 -2.22
C ILE A 222 18.60 3.49 -2.93
N ASP A 223 18.83 2.30 -3.46
CA ASP A 223 20.05 1.96 -4.17
C ASP A 223 20.08 2.65 -5.55
N THR A 224 21.24 2.66 -6.20
CA THR A 224 21.46 3.38 -7.46
C THR A 224 20.59 2.88 -8.63
N ASP A 225 20.18 1.61 -8.57
CA ASP A 225 19.26 1.00 -9.53
C ASP A 225 17.78 1.34 -9.25
N GLY A 226 17.49 2.02 -8.14
CA GLY A 226 16.16 2.38 -7.67
C GLY A 226 15.51 1.33 -6.79
N THR A 227 16.22 0.24 -6.45
CA THR A 227 15.70 -0.78 -5.54
C THR A 227 15.74 -0.29 -4.09
N VAL A 228 14.82 -0.83 -3.29
CA VAL A 228 14.73 -0.49 -1.87
C VAL A 228 15.79 -1.29 -1.11
N GLY A 229 16.78 -0.58 -0.58
CA GLY A 229 17.90 -1.16 0.16
C GLY A 229 17.61 -1.29 1.65
N ARG A 230 18.64 -0.98 2.47
CA ARG A 230 18.58 -1.08 3.94
C ARG A 230 17.51 -0.16 4.54
N ALA A 231 17.07 -0.51 5.75
CA ALA A 231 16.14 0.30 6.52
C ALA A 231 16.64 0.48 7.96
N GLN A 232 16.28 1.60 8.59
CA GLN A 232 16.59 1.89 9.99
C GLN A 232 15.34 2.41 10.67
N ARG A 233 14.88 1.69 11.69
CA ARG A 233 13.87 2.19 12.63
C ARG A 233 14.58 3.05 13.66
N HIS A 234 14.08 4.25 13.90
CA HIS A 234 14.59 5.21 14.88
C HIS A 234 13.79 5.20 16.19
N ARG A 235 12.52 4.76 16.13
CA ARG A 235 11.60 4.73 17.28
C ARG A 235 10.76 3.45 17.28
N PRO A 236 10.37 2.90 18.46
CA PRO A 236 10.71 3.41 19.79
C PRO A 236 12.15 3.03 20.22
N VAL A 237 12.69 1.97 19.63
CA VAL A 237 14.08 1.52 19.80
C VAL A 237 14.76 1.55 18.44
N ALA A 238 15.97 2.11 18.41
CA ALA A 238 16.77 2.14 17.19
C ALA A 238 17.13 0.72 16.76
N THR A 239 16.84 0.36 15.51
CA THR A 239 17.12 -0.96 14.95
C THR A 239 17.47 -0.82 13.48
N GLU A 240 18.60 -1.38 13.08
CA GLU A 240 18.99 -1.47 11.66
C GLU A 240 18.52 -2.79 11.06
N PHE A 241 18.04 -2.72 9.83
CA PHE A 241 17.57 -3.85 9.05
C PHE A 241 18.32 -3.91 7.72
N PRO A 242 18.71 -5.11 7.26
CA PRO A 242 19.40 -5.26 5.98
C PRO A 242 18.50 -4.89 4.79
N SER A 243 17.18 -4.87 4.98
CA SER A 243 16.21 -4.46 3.96
C SER A 243 14.91 -3.95 4.58
N LEU A 244 14.13 -3.17 3.82
CA LEU A 244 12.75 -2.81 4.20
C LEU A 244 11.89 -4.05 4.48
N ARG A 245 12.04 -5.12 3.67
CA ARG A 245 11.31 -6.38 3.86
C ARG A 245 11.60 -7.03 5.22
N SER A 246 12.82 -6.88 5.73
CA SER A 246 13.17 -7.40 7.07
C SER A 246 12.44 -6.65 8.18
N ALA A 247 12.33 -5.32 8.07
CA ALA A 247 11.54 -4.51 9.00
C ALA A 247 10.04 -4.84 8.92
N GLN A 248 9.50 -5.02 7.71
CA GLN A 248 8.12 -5.45 7.50
C GLN A 248 7.84 -6.83 8.09
N ALA A 249 8.78 -7.77 7.95
CA ALA A 249 8.66 -9.13 8.48
C ALA A 249 8.70 -9.16 10.02
N GLU A 250 9.60 -8.39 10.66
CA GLU A 250 9.63 -8.25 12.12
C GLU A 250 8.31 -7.68 12.65
N TRP A 251 7.80 -6.60 12.03
CA TRP A 251 6.51 -6.04 12.41
C TRP A 251 5.36 -7.04 12.21
N LEU A 252 5.31 -7.74 11.08
CA LEU A 252 4.28 -8.76 10.82
C LEU A 252 4.35 -9.90 11.85
N ALA A 253 5.54 -10.36 12.21
CA ALA A 253 5.72 -11.38 13.25
C ALA A 253 5.15 -10.88 14.60
N SER A 254 5.46 -9.64 15.00
CA SER A 254 4.91 -9.05 16.23
C SER A 254 3.38 -8.97 16.21
N LEU A 255 2.80 -8.62 15.06
CA LEU A 255 1.34 -8.56 14.88
C LEU A 255 0.72 -9.96 15.08
N LEU A 256 1.33 -10.99 14.51
CA LEU A 256 0.85 -12.38 14.60
C LEU A 256 1.02 -12.98 16.00
N GLU A 257 2.04 -12.58 16.77
CA GLU A 257 2.27 -13.07 18.13
C GLU A 257 1.20 -12.61 19.12
N THR A 258 0.74 -11.35 19.00
CA THR A 258 -0.32 -10.80 19.86
C THR A 258 -1.65 -11.53 19.69
N GLU A 259 -1.79 -12.27 18.60
CA GLU A 259 -3.07 -12.58 18.02
C GLU A 259 -3.10 -14.10 17.74
N ARG A 260 -3.42 -14.88 18.79
CA ARG A 260 -3.34 -16.35 18.75
C ARG A 260 -4.38 -16.93 17.77
N ARG A 261 -3.92 -17.42 16.60
CA ARG A 261 -4.59 -18.31 15.59
C ARG A 261 -4.78 -17.74 14.17
N HIS A 262 -3.87 -16.91 13.69
CA HIS A 262 -3.89 -16.43 12.31
C HIS A 262 -3.52 -17.50 11.28
N THR A 263 -4.14 -17.44 10.12
CA THR A 263 -3.54 -18.01 8.90
C THR A 263 -3.24 -16.89 7.93
N VAL A 264 -1.97 -16.81 7.49
CA VAL A 264 -1.53 -15.78 6.55
C VAL A 264 -1.82 -16.22 5.13
N LEU A 265 -2.47 -15.35 4.38
CA LEU A 265 -2.67 -15.48 2.95
C LEU A 265 -1.87 -14.37 2.26
N ALA A 266 -0.69 -14.72 1.74
CA ALA A 266 0.18 -13.77 1.08
C ALA A 266 -0.20 -13.62 -0.40
N VAL A 267 -0.40 -12.38 -0.86
CA VAL A 267 -0.82 -12.05 -2.22
C VAL A 267 0.24 -11.17 -2.90
N GLY A 268 0.90 -11.73 -3.92
CA GLY A 268 2.04 -11.08 -4.59
C GLY A 268 3.40 -11.59 -4.07
N ALA A 269 4.47 -11.29 -4.82
CA ALA A 269 5.81 -11.80 -4.52
C ALA A 269 6.38 -11.22 -3.21
N ASP A 270 6.25 -9.91 -3.00
CA ASP A 270 6.75 -9.24 -1.79
C ASP A 270 6.06 -9.76 -0.54
N ALA A 271 4.73 -9.88 -0.58
CA ALA A 271 3.94 -10.42 0.51
C ALA A 271 4.34 -11.85 0.90
N VAL A 272 4.69 -12.68 -0.09
CA VAL A 272 5.18 -14.04 0.16
C VAL A 272 6.53 -14.00 0.85
N SER A 273 7.47 -13.20 0.34
CA SER A 273 8.79 -13.03 0.95
C SER A 273 8.68 -12.54 2.39
N VAL A 274 7.83 -11.56 2.67
CA VAL A 274 7.63 -11.04 4.04
C VAL A 274 7.01 -12.10 4.96
N ALA A 275 6.01 -12.85 4.49
CA ALA A 275 5.39 -13.91 5.29
C ALA A 275 6.35 -15.07 5.59
N GLU A 276 7.21 -15.43 4.64
CA GLU A 276 8.30 -16.41 4.83
C GLU A 276 9.29 -15.94 5.90
N MET A 277 9.77 -14.70 5.78
CA MET A 277 10.72 -14.11 6.72
C MET A 277 10.14 -13.96 8.13
N ALA A 278 8.83 -13.70 8.25
CA ALA A 278 8.13 -13.63 9.52
C ALA A 278 7.92 -15.01 10.19
N GLY A 279 8.33 -16.11 9.54
CA GLY A 279 8.10 -17.47 10.04
C GLY A 279 6.62 -17.86 10.13
N ALA A 280 5.74 -17.14 9.44
CA ALA A 280 4.30 -17.32 9.56
C ALA A 280 3.84 -18.57 8.79
N PRO A 281 2.93 -19.41 9.35
CA PRO A 281 2.29 -20.44 8.55
C PRO A 281 1.41 -19.78 7.48
N TYR A 282 1.90 -19.78 6.24
CA TYR A 282 1.28 -19.01 5.17
C TYR A 282 0.87 -19.87 3.96
N ARG A 283 -0.04 -19.31 3.16
CA ARG A 283 -0.40 -19.81 1.84
C ARG A 283 -0.14 -18.70 0.82
N SER A 284 0.60 -19.01 -0.24
CA SER A 284 0.90 -18.05 -1.31
C SER A 284 -0.20 -17.99 -2.36
N VAL A 285 -0.49 -16.78 -2.84
CA VAL A 285 -1.25 -16.52 -4.06
C VAL A 285 -0.36 -15.74 -5.00
N ARG A 286 0.09 -16.39 -6.08
CA ARG A 286 0.79 -15.72 -7.17
C ARG A 286 -0.23 -15.06 -8.09
N THR A 287 -0.18 -13.74 -8.20
CA THR A 287 -0.88 -13.02 -9.27
C THR A 287 -0.10 -13.24 -10.56
N ALA A 288 -0.80 -13.49 -11.68
CA ALA A 288 -0.12 -13.46 -12.97
C ALA A 288 0.29 -12.00 -13.24
N GLY A 289 1.60 -11.77 -13.38
CA GLY A 289 2.15 -10.55 -13.95
C GLY A 289 1.80 -10.45 -15.43
#